data_AF-A0A2N2INM7-F1
#
_entry.id   AF-A0A2N2INM7-F1
#
_cell.length_a   1.000
_cell.length_b   1.000
_cell.length_c   1.000
_cell.angle_alpha   90.00
_cell.angle_beta   90.00
_cell.angle_gamma   90.00
#
_symmetry.space_group_name_H-M   'P 1'
#
loop_
_entity.id
_entity.type
_entity.pdbx_description
1 polymer ?
#
loop_
_entity_poly.entity_id
_entity_poly.type
_entity_poly.pdbx_seq_one_letter_code
_entity_poly.pdbx_strand_id
1 'polypeptide(L)'
;MGGRKKTLMGMAALMLLTAPTGAQSWAADGPGTVELGSLANHYSAVTFDHAMHVGVAASCAECHHHTTGLAPTDPNCVRCHEAGAQAQSVACKDCHSDKRFSAEDLEKTGGNPQLYHKGKPGLKGAYHQKCLGCHTTMGGPTGCQDCHTRNDQGDAFFHSGKYAPVPKASGGHGGGH
;
A
#
# COMPACT_ATOMS: atom_id res chain seq x y z
N MET A 1 85.86 -3.26 -9.15
CA MET A 1 85.08 -4.52 -9.25
C MET A 1 83.61 -4.19 -9.03
N GLY A 2 82.74 -4.62 -9.97
CA GLY A 2 81.27 -4.54 -9.95
C GLY A 2 80.69 -3.14 -10.20
N GLY A 3 79.80 -2.83 -11.14
CA GLY A 3 78.95 -3.64 -12.01
C GLY A 3 77.63 -2.88 -12.21
N ARG A 4 77.28 -2.57 -13.47
CA ARG A 4 76.06 -1.94 -14.05
C ARG A 4 74.75 -2.17 -13.25
N LYS A 5 73.72 -1.31 -13.31
CA LYS A 5 72.79 -1.13 -14.47
C LYS A 5 71.81 0.04 -14.24
N LYS A 6 71.34 0.58 -15.38
CA LYS A 6 70.36 1.65 -15.62
C LYS A 6 68.92 1.21 -15.31
N THR A 7 68.05 2.14 -14.92
CA THR A 7 66.66 2.16 -15.38
C THR A 7 66.04 3.57 -15.30
N LEU A 8 65.69 4.09 -16.48
CA LEU A 8 64.60 5.07 -16.68
C LEU A 8 63.25 4.42 -16.32
N MET A 9 62.23 5.27 -16.13
CA MET A 9 60.76 5.06 -16.12
C MET A 9 60.21 5.59 -14.79
N GLY A 10 59.18 6.41 -14.72
CA GLY A 10 58.18 6.82 -15.69
C GLY A 10 57.04 7.48 -14.88
N MET A 11 56.36 8.43 -15.50
CA MET A 11 55.31 9.29 -14.94
C MET A 11 54.21 8.52 -14.20
N ALA A 12 53.70 9.08 -13.10
CA ALA A 12 52.33 8.86 -12.66
C ALA A 12 51.75 10.19 -12.19
N ALA A 13 51.17 10.92 -13.14
CA ALA A 13 50.32 12.06 -12.87
C ALA A 13 49.12 11.58 -12.04
N LEU A 14 49.01 12.09 -10.82
CA LEU A 14 47.88 11.86 -9.93
C LEU A 14 46.67 12.64 -10.47
N MET A 15 45.95 12.04 -11.42
CA MET A 15 44.62 12.49 -11.81
C MET A 15 43.68 12.29 -10.62
N LEU A 16 43.36 13.36 -9.89
CA LEU A 16 42.21 13.39 -9.00
C LEU A 16 40.95 13.22 -9.87
N LEU A 17 40.41 12.00 -9.90
CA LEU A 17 39.06 11.73 -10.37
C LEU A 17 38.09 12.47 -9.45
N THR A 18 37.58 13.61 -9.91
CA THR A 18 36.32 14.16 -9.42
C THR A 18 35.24 13.15 -9.80
N ALA A 19 34.85 12.29 -8.87
CA ALA A 19 33.66 11.48 -9.04
C ALA A 19 32.47 12.44 -9.21
N PRO A 20 31.72 12.39 -10.31
CA PRO A 20 30.42 13.03 -10.33
C PRO A 20 29.63 12.35 -9.20
N THR A 21 29.23 13.14 -8.20
CA THR A 21 28.15 12.76 -7.30
C THR A 21 26.93 12.54 -8.19
N GLY A 22 26.76 11.30 -8.65
CA GLY A 22 25.58 10.90 -9.38
C GLY A 22 24.40 11.36 -8.55
N ALA A 23 23.53 12.17 -9.15
CA ALA A 23 22.20 12.38 -8.61
C ALA A 23 21.64 10.99 -8.34
N GLN A 24 21.52 10.64 -7.05
CA GLN A 24 20.86 9.42 -6.64
C GLN A 24 19.40 9.60 -7.06
N SER A 25 19.07 9.13 -8.26
CA SER A 25 17.72 9.17 -8.79
C SER A 25 16.85 8.27 -7.91
N TRP A 26 16.01 8.84 -7.06
CA TRP A 26 14.93 8.14 -6.35
C TRP A 26 13.81 7.70 -7.31
N ALA A 27 14.15 7.24 -8.51
CA ALA A 27 13.23 6.95 -9.59
C ALA A 27 12.98 5.44 -9.80
N ALA A 28 13.29 4.59 -8.81
CA ALA A 28 13.25 3.13 -9.02
C ALA A 28 12.70 2.30 -7.83
N ASP A 29 11.86 2.85 -6.96
CA ASP A 29 11.49 2.16 -5.71
C ASP A 29 10.12 1.43 -5.73
N GLY A 30 9.74 0.84 -6.86
CA GLY A 30 8.57 -0.05 -6.91
C GLY A 30 8.08 -0.45 -8.30
N PRO A 31 7.17 -1.43 -8.39
CA PRO A 31 6.55 -1.82 -9.66
C PRO A 31 5.75 -0.67 -10.27
N GLY A 32 5.60 -0.64 -11.60
CA GLY A 32 4.75 0.36 -12.26
C GLY A 32 3.27 0.18 -11.92
N THR A 33 2.81 -1.06 -11.87
CA THR A 33 1.42 -1.43 -11.56
C THR A 33 1.41 -2.64 -10.62
N VAL A 34 0.42 -2.72 -9.75
CA VAL A 34 0.22 -3.81 -8.79
C VAL A 34 -1.21 -4.31 -8.86
N GLU A 35 -1.41 -5.63 -8.90
CA GLU A 35 -2.74 -6.24 -8.78
C GLU A 35 -3.09 -6.51 -7.31
N LEU A 36 -4.13 -5.86 -6.80
CA LEU A 36 -4.66 -6.09 -5.44
C LEU A 36 -5.83 -7.07 -5.51
N GLY A 37 -5.51 -8.35 -5.67
CA GLY A 37 -6.50 -9.42 -5.87
C GLY A 37 -6.79 -10.32 -4.66
N SER A 38 -6.11 -10.13 -3.52
CA SER A 38 -6.22 -11.07 -2.38
C SER A 38 -7.59 -11.15 -1.74
N LEU A 39 -8.46 -10.16 -2.01
CA LEU A 39 -9.85 -10.10 -1.53
C LEU A 39 -10.88 -10.18 -2.67
N ALA A 40 -10.43 -10.46 -3.90
CA ALA A 40 -11.33 -10.55 -5.04
C ALA A 40 -12.36 -11.68 -4.81
N ASN A 41 -13.65 -11.32 -4.89
CA ASN A 41 -14.76 -12.24 -4.68
C ASN A 41 -16.01 -11.75 -5.43
N HIS A 42 -16.74 -10.77 -4.87
CA HIS A 42 -17.89 -10.12 -5.53
C HIS A 42 -17.48 -8.95 -6.45
N TYR A 43 -16.24 -8.52 -6.33
CA TYR A 43 -15.61 -7.51 -7.16
C TYR A 43 -14.30 -8.09 -7.70
N SER A 44 -13.91 -7.63 -8.88
CA SER A 44 -12.64 -7.97 -9.52
C SER A 44 -11.46 -7.39 -8.73
N ALA A 45 -10.25 -7.85 -9.03
CA ALA A 45 -9.02 -7.26 -8.50
C ALA A 45 -8.90 -5.78 -8.90
N VAL A 46 -8.24 -4.99 -8.05
CA VAL A 46 -7.87 -3.60 -8.38
C VAL A 46 -6.52 -3.61 -9.09
N THR A 47 -6.49 -3.12 -10.32
CA THR A 47 -5.25 -2.76 -11.02
C THR A 47 -4.78 -1.40 -10.50
N PHE A 48 -3.79 -1.40 -9.62
CA PHE A 48 -3.28 -0.20 -8.98
C PHE A 48 -2.07 0.36 -9.73
N ASP A 49 -2.21 1.53 -10.34
CA ASP A 49 -1.12 2.25 -10.99
C ASP A 49 -0.20 2.90 -9.94
N HIS A 50 0.73 2.10 -9.42
CA HIS A 50 1.67 2.53 -8.38
C HIS A 50 2.55 3.70 -8.85
N ALA A 51 3.04 3.68 -10.09
CA ALA A 51 3.87 4.76 -10.63
C ALA A 51 3.13 6.10 -10.65
N MET A 52 1.87 6.11 -11.09
CA MET A 52 1.05 7.32 -11.08
C MET A 52 0.82 7.82 -9.64
N HIS A 53 0.48 6.91 -8.71
CA HIS A 53 0.20 7.29 -7.33
C HIS A 53 1.44 7.83 -6.59
N VAL A 54 2.63 7.31 -6.88
CA VAL A 54 3.89 7.86 -6.34
C VAL A 54 4.12 9.31 -6.82
N GLY A 55 3.67 9.66 -8.04
CA GLY A 55 3.77 11.02 -8.56
C GLY A 55 2.88 12.04 -7.85
N VAL A 56 1.85 11.60 -7.11
CA VAL A 56 0.92 12.49 -6.38
C VAL A 56 1.05 12.39 -4.85
N ALA A 57 1.63 11.32 -4.33
CA ALA A 57 1.88 11.16 -2.89
C ALA A 57 3.05 12.04 -2.43
N ALA A 58 2.97 12.63 -1.24
CA ALA A 58 4.08 13.43 -0.71
C ALA A 58 5.24 12.57 -0.17
N SER A 59 4.97 11.31 0.20
CA SER A 59 6.00 10.36 0.65
C SER A 59 5.55 8.90 0.54
N CYS A 60 6.51 7.97 0.54
CA CYS A 60 6.23 6.53 0.57
C CYS A 60 5.42 6.12 1.81
N ALA A 61 5.65 6.81 2.94
CA ALA A 61 4.97 6.57 4.21
C ALA A 61 3.47 6.84 4.16
N GLU A 62 2.97 7.57 3.15
CA GLU A 62 1.54 7.74 3.00
C GLU A 62 0.86 6.39 2.79
N CYS A 63 1.33 5.56 1.86
CA CYS A 63 0.77 4.23 1.60
C CYS A 63 1.41 3.18 2.52
N HIS A 64 2.73 3.21 2.62
CA HIS A 64 3.56 2.28 3.39
C HIS A 64 3.78 2.77 4.83
N HIS A 65 2.69 3.23 5.45
CA HIS A 65 2.68 3.63 6.85
C HIS A 65 3.16 2.45 7.72
N HIS A 66 4.16 2.68 8.58
CA HIS A 66 4.85 1.65 9.38
C HIS A 66 5.77 0.65 8.65
N THR A 67 5.99 0.77 7.33
CA THR A 67 6.92 -0.13 6.62
C THR A 67 8.11 0.63 6.06
N THR A 68 7.94 1.42 4.99
CA THR A 68 9.01 2.24 4.37
C THR A 68 9.07 3.67 4.90
N GLY A 69 8.33 3.95 5.97
CA GLY A 69 8.22 5.28 6.58
C GLY A 69 9.22 5.54 7.71
N LEU A 70 9.21 6.78 8.19
CA LEU A 70 10.01 7.22 9.33
C LEU A 70 9.63 6.45 10.61
N ALA A 71 10.61 6.24 11.48
CA ALA A 71 10.40 5.64 12.79
C ALA A 71 9.31 6.39 13.57
N PRO A 72 8.50 5.70 14.41
CA PRO A 72 7.49 6.37 15.20
C PRO A 72 8.16 7.40 16.13
N THR A 73 7.64 8.62 16.15
CA THR A 73 8.13 9.70 17.03
C THR A 73 7.33 9.81 18.33
N ASP A 74 6.17 9.15 18.41
CA ASP A 74 5.34 9.11 19.61
C ASP A 74 6.05 8.30 20.72
N PRO A 75 6.32 8.88 21.90
CA PRO A 75 6.99 8.19 23.01
C PRO A 75 6.32 6.87 23.42
N ASN A 76 4.99 6.79 23.25
CA ASN A 76 4.23 5.60 23.59
C ASN A 76 4.49 4.43 22.62
N CYS A 77 4.77 4.74 21.35
CA CYS A 77 5.15 3.76 20.32
C CYS A 77 6.64 3.40 20.41
N VAL A 78 7.50 4.40 20.68
CA VAL A 78 8.96 4.23 20.79
C VAL A 78 9.34 3.18 21.82
N ARG A 79 8.64 3.07 22.96
CA ARG A 79 8.96 2.08 24.00
C ARG A 79 9.06 0.62 23.51
N CYS A 80 8.32 0.29 22.44
CA CYS A 80 8.31 -1.05 21.84
C CYS A 80 8.99 -1.08 20.47
N HIS A 81 9.15 0.08 19.83
CA HIS A 81 9.76 0.27 18.51
C HIS A 81 11.07 1.05 18.59
N GLU A 82 11.81 0.89 19.70
CA GLU A 82 12.98 1.69 20.11
C GLU A 82 14.15 1.62 19.11
N ALA A 83 14.21 0.53 18.32
CA ALA A 83 15.24 0.28 17.32
C ALA A 83 14.72 0.21 15.87
N GLY A 84 13.56 0.84 15.59
CA GLY A 84 13.15 1.23 14.23
C GLY A 84 13.37 0.20 13.13
N ALA A 85 13.15 -1.09 13.40
CA ALA A 85 13.19 -2.10 12.36
C ALA A 85 11.97 -1.84 11.47
N GLN A 86 12.21 -1.21 10.32
CA GLN A 86 11.23 -1.12 9.25
C GLN A 86 10.66 -2.52 9.02
N ALA A 87 9.33 -2.62 8.98
CA ALA A 87 8.72 -3.89 8.64
C ALA A 87 9.27 -4.32 7.27
N GLN A 88 9.88 -5.50 7.20
CA GLN A 88 10.48 -6.00 5.95
C GLN A 88 9.44 -6.19 4.85
N SER A 89 8.17 -6.35 5.23
CA SER A 89 7.06 -6.42 4.30
C SER A 89 6.39 -5.07 4.14
N VAL A 90 6.15 -4.72 2.88
CA VAL A 90 5.31 -3.60 2.45
C VAL A 90 3.88 -4.04 2.14
N ALA A 91 3.58 -5.34 2.25
CA ALA A 91 2.29 -5.90 1.91
C ALA A 91 1.29 -5.66 3.04
N CYS A 92 0.17 -5.02 2.71
CA CYS A 92 -0.88 -4.70 3.67
C CYS A 92 -1.36 -5.94 4.43
N LYS A 93 -1.48 -7.09 3.75
CA LYS A 93 -2.02 -8.34 4.31
C LYS A 93 -1.20 -8.95 5.44
N ASP A 94 0.09 -8.63 5.51
CA ASP A 94 0.98 -9.19 6.54
C ASP A 94 0.71 -8.53 7.89
N CYS A 95 0.16 -7.31 7.87
CA CYS A 95 -0.31 -6.61 9.06
C CYS A 95 -1.83 -6.61 9.18
N HIS A 96 -2.59 -6.53 8.09
CA HIS A 96 -4.05 -6.44 8.09
C HIS A 96 -4.66 -7.76 7.64
N SER A 97 -5.37 -8.43 8.54
CA SER A 97 -5.99 -9.73 8.26
C SER A 97 -7.08 -9.62 7.19
N ASP A 98 -7.03 -10.48 6.19
CA ASP A 98 -8.09 -10.70 5.19
C ASP A 98 -9.30 -11.44 5.76
N LYS A 99 -9.13 -12.13 6.88
CA LYS A 99 -10.16 -12.88 7.60
C LYS A 99 -10.60 -12.21 8.89
N ARG A 100 -10.57 -10.88 8.93
CA ARG A 100 -11.02 -10.11 10.10
C ARG A 100 -12.42 -10.54 10.51
N PHE A 101 -12.56 -10.88 11.79
CA PHE A 101 -13.76 -11.37 12.49
C PHE A 101 -14.09 -12.85 12.28
N SER A 102 -13.24 -13.60 11.58
CA SER A 102 -13.28 -15.06 11.68
C SER A 102 -12.96 -15.52 13.11
N ALA A 103 -13.41 -16.73 13.47
CA ALA A 103 -13.08 -17.35 14.76
C ALA A 103 -11.56 -17.39 14.99
N GLU A 104 -10.79 -17.86 14.00
CA GLU A 104 -9.33 -17.89 14.02
C GLU A 104 -8.72 -16.51 14.33
N ASP A 105 -9.23 -15.45 13.69
CA ASP A 105 -8.71 -14.12 13.90
C ASP A 105 -9.10 -13.57 15.30
N LEU A 106 -10.33 -13.81 15.75
CA LEU A 106 -10.78 -13.44 17.09
C LEU A 106 -9.97 -14.16 18.18
N GLU A 107 -9.63 -15.43 17.98
CA GLU A 107 -8.76 -16.18 18.88
C GLU A 107 -7.35 -15.58 18.92
N LYS A 108 -6.75 -15.27 17.75
CA LYS A 108 -5.43 -14.64 17.67
C LYS A 108 -5.37 -13.26 18.34
N THR A 109 -6.41 -12.46 18.16
CA THR A 109 -6.45 -11.06 18.63
C THR A 109 -6.99 -10.89 20.05
N GLY A 110 -7.96 -11.72 20.45
CA GLY A 110 -8.54 -11.75 21.79
C GLY A 110 -7.73 -12.57 22.79
N GLY A 111 -7.07 -13.64 22.33
CA GLY A 111 -6.24 -14.52 23.17
C GLY A 111 -4.87 -13.96 23.53
N ASN A 112 -4.46 -12.84 22.92
CA ASN A 112 -3.19 -12.18 23.23
C ASN A 112 -3.42 -10.88 24.03
N PRO A 113 -3.34 -10.92 25.38
CA PRO A 113 -3.52 -9.73 26.19
C PRO A 113 -2.48 -8.64 25.88
N GLN A 114 -1.29 -9.00 25.39
CA GLN A 114 -0.18 -8.10 25.09
C GLN A 114 -0.20 -7.53 23.66
N LEU A 115 -1.21 -7.86 22.84
CA LEU A 115 -1.34 -7.26 21.52
C LEU A 115 -1.70 -5.76 21.65
N TYR A 116 -0.77 -4.87 21.30
CA TYR A 116 -0.98 -3.42 21.34
C TYR A 116 -1.77 -2.92 20.11
N HIS A 117 -1.49 -3.50 18.95
CA HIS A 117 -2.11 -3.14 17.67
C HIS A 117 -3.47 -3.85 17.44
N LYS A 118 -4.32 -3.91 18.48
CA LYS A 118 -5.65 -4.58 18.46
C LYS A 118 -6.67 -3.87 17.55
N GLY A 119 -6.59 -2.55 17.47
CA GLY A 119 -7.55 -1.72 16.73
C GLY A 119 -7.30 -1.62 15.22
N LYS A 120 -6.31 -2.33 14.68
CA LYS A 120 -6.02 -2.27 13.25
C LYS A 120 -7.20 -2.82 12.43
N PRO A 121 -7.61 -2.14 11.35
CA PRO A 121 -8.67 -2.65 10.48
C PRO A 121 -8.24 -3.97 9.81
N GLY A 122 -9.21 -4.77 9.39
CA GLY A 122 -8.97 -5.85 8.45
C GLY A 122 -8.54 -5.31 7.08
N LEU A 123 -8.02 -6.18 6.20
CA LEU A 123 -7.43 -5.81 4.92
C LEU A 123 -8.39 -5.01 4.03
N LYS A 124 -9.67 -5.38 3.99
CA LYS A 124 -10.70 -4.62 3.26
C LYS A 124 -10.84 -3.19 3.78
N GLY A 125 -10.88 -3.03 5.10
CA GLY A 125 -10.96 -1.73 5.75
C GLY A 125 -9.71 -0.89 5.52
N ALA A 126 -8.53 -1.52 5.60
CA ALA A 126 -7.25 -0.86 5.36
C ALA A 126 -7.16 -0.27 3.94
N TYR A 127 -7.52 -1.05 2.91
CA TYR A 127 -7.56 -0.55 1.54
C TYR A 127 -8.55 0.61 1.38
N HIS A 128 -9.79 0.45 1.84
CA HIS A 128 -10.80 1.50 1.67
C HIS A 128 -10.44 2.79 2.41
N GLN A 129 -9.96 2.70 3.65
CA GLN A 129 -9.55 3.89 4.41
C GLN A 129 -8.38 4.60 3.75
N LYS A 130 -7.38 3.86 3.25
CA LYS A 130 -6.20 4.47 2.64
C LYS A 130 -6.50 5.09 1.28
N CYS A 131 -7.21 4.38 0.40
CA CYS A 131 -7.53 4.88 -0.94
C CYS A 131 -8.56 6.01 -0.88
N LEU A 132 -9.71 5.78 -0.23
CA LEU A 132 -10.78 6.77 -0.18
C LEU A 132 -10.40 8.00 0.66
N GLY A 133 -9.54 7.86 1.67
CA GLY A 133 -9.08 8.99 2.47
C GLY A 133 -8.37 10.06 1.62
N CYS A 134 -7.44 9.63 0.75
CA CYS A 134 -6.78 10.54 -0.18
C CYS A 134 -7.75 11.03 -1.26
N HIS A 135 -8.50 10.12 -1.90
CA HIS A 135 -9.38 10.48 -3.00
C HIS A 135 -10.48 11.47 -2.60
N THR A 136 -11.05 11.33 -1.41
CA THR A 136 -12.07 12.28 -0.90
C THR A 136 -11.48 13.68 -0.73
N THR A 137 -10.20 13.78 -0.36
CA THR A 137 -9.50 15.06 -0.15
C THR A 137 -9.04 15.68 -1.47
N MET A 138 -8.56 14.86 -2.40
CA MET A 138 -7.94 15.29 -3.66
C MET A 138 -8.91 15.31 -4.85
N GLY A 139 -10.17 14.90 -4.67
CA GLY A 139 -11.13 14.76 -5.77
C GLY A 139 -10.87 13.55 -6.68
N GLY A 140 -10.26 12.50 -6.14
CA GLY A 140 -10.07 11.22 -6.83
C GLY A 140 -11.34 10.36 -6.90
N PRO A 141 -11.28 9.17 -7.52
CA PRO A 141 -12.43 8.29 -7.66
C PRO A 141 -12.93 7.75 -6.31
N THR A 142 -14.24 7.86 -6.07
CA THR A 142 -14.89 7.40 -4.82
C THR A 142 -16.07 6.46 -5.07
N GLY A 143 -16.45 6.24 -6.33
CA GLY A 143 -17.50 5.30 -6.70
C GLY A 143 -17.07 3.85 -6.48
N CYS A 144 -18.03 3.02 -6.07
CA CYS A 144 -17.78 1.61 -5.72
C CYS A 144 -17.14 0.80 -6.86
N GLN A 145 -17.35 1.22 -8.10
CA GLN A 145 -16.86 0.53 -9.30
C GLN A 145 -15.70 1.26 -10.00
N ASP A 146 -15.26 2.40 -9.46
CA ASP A 146 -14.19 3.20 -10.08
C ASP A 146 -12.81 2.57 -9.86
N CYS A 147 -12.66 1.77 -8.79
CA CYS A 147 -11.42 1.08 -8.46
C CYS A 147 -11.47 -0.42 -8.79
N HIS A 148 -12.63 -1.06 -8.60
CA HIS A 148 -12.85 -2.48 -8.88
C HIS A 148 -14.26 -2.72 -9.40
N THR A 149 -14.39 -3.39 -10.54
CA THR A 149 -15.71 -3.64 -11.13
C THR A 149 -16.42 -4.78 -10.39
N ARG A 150 -17.74 -4.66 -10.20
CA ARG A 150 -18.56 -5.78 -9.73
C ARG A 150 -18.55 -6.89 -10.77
N ASN A 151 -18.39 -8.13 -10.34
CA ASN A 151 -18.47 -9.29 -11.25
C ASN A 151 -19.84 -9.96 -11.16
N ASP A 152 -20.06 -11.02 -11.95
CA ASP A 152 -21.35 -11.71 -12.01
C ASP A 152 -21.83 -12.24 -10.65
N GLN A 153 -20.90 -12.74 -9.82
CA GLN A 153 -21.21 -13.20 -8.46
C GLN A 153 -21.62 -12.04 -7.56
N GLY A 154 -20.96 -10.90 -7.70
CA GLY A 154 -21.37 -9.67 -7.03
C GLY A 154 -22.74 -9.19 -7.50
N ASP A 155 -23.00 -9.21 -8.80
CA ASP A 155 -24.30 -8.84 -9.34
C ASP A 155 -25.42 -9.73 -8.80
N ALA A 156 -25.17 -11.03 -8.68
CA ALA A 156 -26.10 -11.97 -8.04
C ALA A 156 -26.31 -11.64 -6.55
N PHE A 157 -25.21 -11.43 -5.81
CA PHE A 157 -25.27 -11.16 -4.36
C PHE A 157 -26.00 -9.85 -4.03
N PHE A 158 -25.73 -8.79 -4.80
CA PHE A 158 -26.32 -7.47 -4.60
C PHE A 158 -27.64 -7.25 -5.33
N HIS A 159 -28.16 -8.26 -6.03
CA HIS A 159 -29.37 -8.15 -6.86
C HIS A 159 -29.28 -6.96 -7.83
N SER A 160 -28.24 -6.94 -8.66
CA SER A 160 -27.95 -5.89 -9.64
C SER A 160 -27.66 -6.44 -11.02
N GLY A 161 -27.50 -5.55 -12.01
CA GLY A 161 -27.27 -5.94 -13.40
C GLY A 161 -28.41 -6.83 -13.89
N LYS A 162 -28.08 -8.03 -14.38
CA LYS A 162 -29.06 -9.02 -14.84
C LYS A 162 -29.91 -9.65 -13.72
N TYR A 163 -29.52 -9.47 -12.46
CA TYR A 163 -30.24 -9.93 -11.27
C TYR A 163 -31.04 -8.82 -10.59
N ALA A 164 -31.12 -7.63 -11.19
CA ALA A 164 -31.88 -6.52 -10.63
C ALA A 164 -33.37 -6.87 -10.50
N PRO A 165 -34.02 -6.54 -9.37
CA PRO A 165 -35.45 -6.76 -9.22
C PRO A 165 -36.20 -5.93 -10.25
N VAL A 166 -37.22 -6.54 -10.87
CA VAL A 166 -38.12 -5.82 -11.78
C VAL A 166 -38.72 -4.64 -11.01
N PRO A 167 -38.62 -3.40 -11.53
CA PRO A 167 -39.24 -2.25 -10.88
C PRO A 167 -40.72 -2.54 -10.69
N LYS A 168 -41.18 -2.60 -9.44
CA LYS A 168 -42.63 -2.58 -9.19
C LYS A 168 -43.16 -1.26 -9.73
N ALA A 169 -44.18 -1.31 -10.57
CA ALA A 169 -44.93 -0.11 -10.93
C ALA A 169 -45.28 0.62 -9.63
N SER A 170 -44.88 1.89 -9.51
CA SER A 170 -45.20 2.72 -8.37
C SER A 170 -46.72 2.82 -8.29
N GLY A 171 -47.34 2.04 -7.40
CA GLY A 171 -48.71 2.29 -6.99
C GLY A 171 -48.74 3.72 -6.46
N GLY A 172 -49.45 4.59 -7.17
CA GLY A 172 -49.51 6.00 -6.86
C GLY A 172 -49.79 6.19 -5.38
N HIS A 173 -48.82 6.76 -4.66
CA HIS A 173 -49.11 7.35 -3.37
C HIS A 173 -49.97 8.58 -3.66
N GLY A 174 -51.28 8.35 -3.74
CA GLY A 174 -52.28 9.39 -3.82
C GLY A 174 -52.07 10.33 -2.64
N GLY A 175 -51.76 11.59 -2.96
CA GLY A 175 -51.74 12.67 -2.00
C GLY A 175 -53.09 12.73 -1.29
N GLY A 176 -53.04 12.74 0.04
CA GLY A 176 -54.21 12.83 0.89
C GLY A 176 -53.82 13.46 2.22
N HIS A 177 -54.22 14.73 2.34
CA HIS A 177 -54.25 15.64 3.50
C HIS A 177 -53.06 16.59 3.66
#